data_AF-R0I714-F1
#
_entry.id   AF-R0I714-F1
#
_cell.length_a   1.000
_cell.length_b   1.000
_cell.length_c   1.000
_cell.angle_alpha   90.00
_cell.angle_beta   90.00
_cell.angle_gamma   90.00
#
_symmetry.space_group_name_H-M   'P 1'
#
loop_
_entity.id
_entity.type
_entity.pdbx_description
1 polymer ?
#
loop_
_entity_poly.entity_id
_entity_poly.type
_entity_poly.pdbx_seq_one_letter_code
_entity_poly.pdbx_strand_id
1 'polypeptide(L)'
;MEEEADLAKSPRRNLRRIKGDGMQDSEMISKPYEVYGFVGSILTVVATVIFLIWGYAPEMLLESLGISHYYYYYPNKYWALAMPLYLMVTLFLVLGFYIGLNFMSTSSPTSFYTLFDEYSTEDGDFVHLVKKEEDKPIDPISDIDITRANVLMFDSRHAK
;
A
#
# COMPACT_ATOMS: atom_id res chain seq x y z
N MET A 1 -55.35 29.33 -2.72
CA MET A 1 -54.33 29.29 -1.65
C MET A 1 -53.82 27.88 -1.34
N GLU A 2 -54.26 26.83 -2.05
CA GLU A 2 -53.76 25.45 -1.85
C GLU A 2 -52.76 24.97 -2.91
N GLU A 3 -52.57 25.71 -4.01
CA GLU A 3 -51.69 25.28 -5.12
C GLU A 3 -50.20 25.56 -4.86
N GLU A 4 -49.88 26.57 -4.04
CA GLU A 4 -48.49 26.92 -3.66
C GLU A 4 -47.89 25.96 -2.60
N ALA A 5 -48.73 25.16 -1.92
CA ALA A 5 -48.27 24.24 -0.87
C ALA A 5 -47.75 22.90 -1.42
N ASP A 6 -48.17 22.50 -2.62
CA ASP A 6 -47.77 21.23 -3.24
C ASP A 6 -46.44 21.33 -4.03
N LEU A 7 -46.09 22.52 -4.52
CA LEU A 7 -44.83 22.76 -5.24
C LEU A 7 -43.59 22.59 -4.34
N ALA A 8 -43.73 22.85 -3.04
CA ALA A 8 -42.65 22.77 -2.06
C ALA A 8 -42.37 21.34 -1.54
N LYS A 9 -43.26 20.38 -1.80
CA LYS A 9 -43.16 18.98 -1.33
C LYS A 9 -42.50 18.04 -2.35
N SER A 10 -42.22 18.56 -3.55
CA SER A 10 -41.60 17.86 -4.67
C SER A 10 -40.06 17.74 -4.59
N PRO A 11 -39.29 18.75 -4.13
CA PRO A 11 -37.82 18.72 -4.21
C PRO A 11 -37.18 17.59 -3.41
N ARG A 12 -37.70 17.31 -2.20
CA ARG A 12 -37.16 16.27 -1.31
C ARG A 12 -37.43 14.85 -1.82
N ARG A 13 -38.54 14.63 -2.55
CA ARG A 13 -38.84 13.34 -3.18
C ARG A 13 -37.86 13.05 -4.30
N ASN A 14 -37.57 14.04 -5.14
CA ASN A 14 -36.59 13.91 -6.21
C ASN A 14 -35.17 13.70 -5.66
N LEU A 15 -34.80 14.39 -4.58
CA LEU A 15 -33.48 14.22 -3.97
C LEU A 15 -33.28 12.84 -3.31
N ARG A 16 -34.33 12.29 -2.67
CA ARG A 16 -34.29 10.92 -2.14
C ARG A 16 -34.23 9.88 -3.25
N ARG A 17 -34.90 10.12 -4.38
CA ARG A 17 -34.87 9.26 -5.54
C ARG A 17 -33.49 9.26 -6.21
N ILE A 18 -32.91 10.44 -6.45
CA ILE A 18 -31.56 10.59 -7.01
C ILE A 18 -30.49 9.99 -6.07
N LYS A 19 -30.63 10.16 -4.75
CA LYS A 19 -29.70 9.56 -3.79
C LYS A 19 -29.88 8.04 -3.67
N GLY A 20 -31.10 7.53 -3.83
CA GLY A 20 -31.40 6.09 -3.87
C GLY A 20 -30.85 5.42 -5.13
N ASP A 21 -31.10 6.01 -6.30
CA ASP A 21 -30.57 5.53 -7.59
C ASP A 21 -29.03 5.59 -7.58
N GLY A 22 -28.43 6.70 -7.15
CA GLY A 22 -26.96 6.81 -7.07
C GLY A 22 -26.30 5.85 -6.05
N MET A 23 -27.01 5.45 -4.99
CA MET A 23 -26.52 4.46 -4.02
C MET A 23 -26.65 3.03 -4.56
N GLN A 24 -27.74 2.73 -5.29
CA GLN A 24 -27.93 1.44 -5.94
C GLN A 24 -27.00 1.23 -7.14
N ASP A 25 -26.76 2.29 -7.92
CA ASP A 25 -25.82 2.27 -9.03
C ASP A 25 -24.38 2.08 -8.53
N SER A 26 -24.01 2.70 -7.41
CA SER A 26 -22.69 2.49 -6.79
C SER A 26 -22.53 1.10 -6.16
N GLU A 27 -23.58 0.52 -5.58
CA GLU A 27 -23.56 -0.89 -5.14
C GLU A 27 -23.49 -1.87 -6.32
N MET A 28 -24.17 -1.58 -7.43
CA MET A 28 -24.12 -2.40 -8.65
C MET A 28 -22.76 -2.31 -9.37
N ILE A 29 -22.11 -1.14 -9.31
CA ILE A 29 -20.74 -0.91 -9.84
C ILE A 29 -19.66 -1.55 -8.94
N SER A 30 -19.96 -1.87 -7.68
CA SER A 30 -18.98 -2.34 -6.69
C SER A 30 -18.61 -3.83 -6.73
N LYS A 31 -19.14 -4.64 -7.65
CA LYS A 31 -18.94 -6.12 -7.63
C LYS A 31 -18.41 -6.82 -8.90
N PRO A 32 -18.09 -6.16 -10.04
CA PRO A 32 -17.58 -6.90 -11.19
C PRO A 32 -16.13 -7.38 -10.96
N TYR A 33 -15.30 -6.64 -10.22
CA TYR A 33 -13.89 -6.95 -10.05
C TYR A 33 -13.62 -8.20 -9.21
N GLU A 34 -14.47 -8.53 -8.24
CA GLU A 34 -14.35 -9.75 -7.43
C GLU A 34 -14.50 -11.01 -8.29
N VAL A 35 -15.47 -10.98 -9.22
CA VAL A 35 -15.74 -12.09 -10.14
C VAL A 35 -14.60 -12.24 -11.16
N TYR A 36 -14.13 -11.13 -11.74
CA TYR A 36 -12.98 -11.18 -12.64
C TYR A 36 -11.71 -11.65 -11.94
N GLY A 37 -11.48 -11.23 -10.70
CA GLY A 37 -10.36 -11.71 -9.87
C GLY A 37 -10.46 -13.20 -9.58
N PHE A 38 -11.64 -13.70 -9.23
CA PHE A 38 -11.88 -15.12 -8.98
C PHE A 38 -11.65 -15.97 -10.24
N VAL A 39 -12.30 -15.61 -11.35
CA VAL A 39 -12.14 -16.32 -12.64
C VAL A 39 -10.69 -16.25 -13.11
N GLY A 40 -10.07 -15.06 -13.00
CA GLY A 40 -8.66 -14.86 -13.32
C GLY A 40 -7.74 -15.74 -12.47
N SER A 41 -8.01 -15.89 -11.18
CA SER A 41 -7.20 -16.73 -10.28
C SER A 41 -7.25 -18.22 -10.63
N ILE A 42 -8.41 -18.74 -11.03
CA ILE A 42 -8.55 -20.13 -11.47
C ILE A 42 -7.81 -20.31 -12.80
N LEU A 43 -7.99 -19.36 -13.72
CA LEU A 43 -7.39 -19.42 -15.04
C LEU A 43 -5.87 -19.33 -14.98
N THR A 44 -5.30 -18.52 -14.08
CA THR A 44 -3.86 -18.45 -13.86
C THR A 44 -3.30 -19.74 -13.25
N VAL A 45 -3.99 -20.34 -12.27
CA VAL A 45 -3.58 -21.64 -11.70
C VAL A 45 -3.58 -22.74 -12.77
N VAL A 46 -4.68 -22.87 -13.51
CA VAL A 46 -4.80 -23.88 -14.57
C VAL A 46 -3.76 -23.66 -15.67
N ALA A 47 -3.62 -22.42 -16.15
CA ALA A 47 -2.62 -22.08 -17.17
C ALA A 47 -1.20 -22.36 -16.68
N THR A 48 -0.90 -22.09 -15.40
CA THR A 48 0.40 -22.35 -14.80
C THR A 48 0.69 -23.85 -14.71
N VAL A 49 -0.29 -24.67 -14.32
CA VAL A 49 -0.13 -26.14 -14.29
C VAL A 49 0.13 -26.68 -15.70
N ILE A 50 -0.64 -26.25 -16.71
CA ILE A 50 -0.42 -26.65 -18.11
C ILE A 50 0.97 -26.20 -18.60
N PHE A 51 1.37 -24.97 -18.28
CA PHE A 51 2.68 -24.43 -18.61
C PHE A 51 3.83 -25.21 -17.97
N LEU A 52 3.70 -25.60 -16.71
CA LEU A 52 4.69 -26.42 -16.01
C LEU A 52 4.77 -27.83 -16.61
N ILE A 53 3.62 -28.47 -16.88
CA ILE A 53 3.61 -29.78 -17.54
C ILE A 53 4.33 -29.69 -18.89
N TRP A 54 4.06 -28.66 -19.67
CA TRP A 54 4.73 -28.43 -20.95
C TRP A 54 6.24 -28.17 -20.81
N GLY A 55 6.65 -27.32 -19.85
CA GLY A 55 8.04 -26.96 -19.62
C GLY A 55 8.91 -28.09 -19.06
N TYR A 56 8.33 -28.97 -18.23
CA TYR A 56 9.03 -30.09 -17.59
C TYR A 56 8.85 -31.44 -18.30
N ALA A 57 7.94 -31.55 -19.28
CA ALA A 57 7.78 -32.78 -20.04
C ALA A 57 9.06 -33.12 -20.85
N PRO A 58 9.60 -34.35 -20.73
CA PRO A 58 10.77 -34.76 -21.50
C PRO A 58 10.41 -34.85 -22.99
N GLU A 59 11.37 -34.54 -23.87
CA GLU A 59 11.21 -34.55 -25.33
C GLU A 59 10.71 -35.90 -25.87
N MET A 60 11.10 -37.00 -25.24
CA MET A 60 10.69 -38.36 -25.59
C MET A 60 9.16 -38.57 -25.52
N LEU A 61 8.48 -37.93 -24.55
CA LEU A 61 7.01 -38.03 -24.41
C LEU A 61 6.29 -37.20 -25.49
N LEU A 62 6.86 -36.05 -25.85
CA LEU A 62 6.31 -35.15 -26.87
C LEU A 62 6.42 -35.75 -28.29
N GLU A 63 7.52 -36.46 -28.56
CA GLU A 63 7.72 -37.21 -29.80
C GLU A 63 6.72 -38.37 -29.94
N SER A 64 6.44 -39.08 -28.84
CA SER A 64 5.49 -40.22 -28.83
C SER A 64 4.02 -39.82 -29.03
N LEU A 65 3.65 -38.58 -28.69
CA LEU A 65 2.28 -38.06 -28.79
C LEU A 65 1.92 -37.53 -30.19
N GLY A 66 2.80 -37.67 -31.20
CA GLY A 66 2.53 -37.29 -32.59
C GLY A 66 2.50 -35.77 -32.86
N ILE A 67 2.94 -34.96 -31.90
CA ILE A 67 2.94 -33.48 -31.99
C ILE A 67 4.13 -32.95 -32.83
N SER A 68 5.03 -33.84 -33.28
CA SER A 68 6.24 -33.55 -34.07
C SER A 68 5.97 -32.71 -35.33
N HIS A 69 4.84 -32.91 -36.03
CA HIS A 69 4.53 -32.18 -37.27
C HIS A 69 4.18 -30.69 -37.02
N TYR A 70 3.66 -30.35 -35.84
CA TYR A 70 3.34 -28.96 -35.43
C TYR A 70 4.51 -28.29 -34.67
N TYR A 71 5.52 -29.07 -34.25
CA TYR A 71 6.57 -28.64 -33.33
C TYR A 71 7.82 -28.04 -33.98
N TYR A 72 7.98 -28.12 -35.31
CA TYR A 72 9.15 -27.54 -36.00
C TYR A 72 9.27 -26.01 -35.84
N TYR A 73 8.20 -25.34 -35.40
CA TYR A 73 8.15 -23.90 -35.11
C TYR A 73 8.01 -23.58 -33.62
N TYR A 74 8.16 -24.56 -32.73
CA TYR A 74 7.91 -24.37 -31.30
C TYR A 74 9.06 -23.57 -30.63
N PRO A 75 8.77 -22.50 -29.85
CA PRO A 75 9.80 -21.74 -29.15
C PRO A 75 10.53 -22.59 -28.10
N ASN A 76 11.87 -22.53 -28.09
CA ASN A 76 12.73 -23.31 -27.19
C ASN A 76 12.21 -23.32 -25.72
N LYS A 77 12.15 -24.50 -25.10
CA LYS A 77 11.79 -24.71 -23.67
C LYS A 77 12.58 -23.85 -22.70
N TYR A 78 13.75 -23.34 -23.11
CA TYR A 78 14.50 -22.31 -22.38
C TYR A 78 13.62 -21.15 -21.88
N TRP A 79 12.61 -20.74 -22.65
CA TRP A 79 11.68 -19.67 -22.23
C TRP A 79 10.88 -20.01 -20.97
N ALA A 80 10.64 -21.29 -20.69
CA ALA A 80 9.96 -21.73 -19.47
C ALA A 80 10.76 -21.39 -18.20
N LEU A 81 12.09 -21.37 -18.31
CA LEU A 81 13.00 -20.99 -17.23
C LEU A 81 13.34 -19.50 -17.27
N ALA A 82 13.54 -18.96 -18.47
CA ALA A 82 13.95 -17.57 -18.66
C ALA A 82 12.89 -16.60 -18.11
N MET A 83 11.60 -16.82 -18.38
CA MET A 83 10.53 -15.92 -17.95
C MET A 83 10.43 -15.77 -16.41
N PRO A 84 10.36 -16.86 -15.61
CA PRO A 84 10.41 -16.75 -14.15
C PRO A 84 11.70 -16.09 -13.63
N LEU A 85 12.84 -16.38 -14.26
CA LEU A 85 14.13 -15.85 -13.83
C LEU A 85 14.23 -14.33 -14.10
N TYR A 86 13.81 -13.88 -15.29
CA TYR A 86 13.73 -12.45 -15.61
C TYR A 86 12.76 -11.72 -14.69
N LEU A 87 11.61 -12.33 -14.34
CA LEU A 87 10.66 -11.75 -13.39
C LEU A 87 11.32 -11.57 -12.02
N MET A 88 11.99 -12.59 -11.50
CA MET A 88 12.69 -12.50 -10.21
C MET A 88 13.78 -11.42 -10.22
N VAL A 89 14.65 -11.42 -11.24
CA VAL A 89 15.69 -10.39 -11.39
C VAL A 89 15.09 -8.98 -11.47
N THR A 90 13.99 -8.82 -12.23
CA THR A 90 13.29 -7.54 -12.34
C THR A 90 12.72 -7.10 -10.99
N LEU A 91 12.12 -8.01 -10.20
CA LEU A 91 11.62 -7.69 -8.86
C LEU A 91 12.74 -7.23 -7.92
N PHE A 92 13.87 -7.93 -7.89
CA PHE A 92 15.03 -7.52 -7.10
C PHE A 92 15.58 -6.16 -7.54
N LEU A 93 15.64 -5.94 -8.85
CA LEU A 93 16.09 -4.67 -9.41
C LEU A 93 15.14 -3.53 -9.02
N VAL A 94 13.83 -3.71 -9.18
CA VAL A 94 12.81 -2.73 -8.76
C VAL A 94 12.91 -2.43 -7.27
N LEU A 95 13.04 -3.44 -6.42
CA LEU A 95 13.19 -3.25 -4.98
C LEU A 95 14.48 -2.50 -4.64
N GLY A 96 15.61 -2.87 -5.27
CA GLY A 96 16.89 -2.20 -5.09
C GLY A 96 16.84 -0.74 -5.52
N PHE A 97 16.26 -0.46 -6.69
CA PHE A 97 16.04 0.91 -7.18
C PHE A 97 15.11 1.69 -6.27
N TYR A 98 14.01 1.09 -5.82
CA TYR A 98 13.09 1.72 -4.88
C TYR A 98 13.83 2.14 -3.61
N ILE A 99 14.57 1.23 -2.98
CA ILE A 99 15.36 1.52 -1.78
C ILE A 99 16.36 2.65 -2.07
N GLY A 100 17.11 2.57 -3.17
CA GLY A 100 18.09 3.59 -3.56
C GLY A 100 17.47 4.97 -3.81
N LEU A 101 16.31 5.03 -4.48
CA LEU A 101 15.57 6.26 -4.71
C LEU A 101 15.01 6.85 -3.42
N ASN A 102 14.53 6.01 -2.50
CA ASN A 102 14.12 6.47 -1.17
C ASN A 102 15.30 7.07 -0.41
N PHE A 103 16.47 6.40 -0.40
CA PHE A 103 17.67 6.95 0.23
C PHE A 103 18.20 8.24 -0.42
N MET A 104 17.99 8.42 -1.72
CA MET A 104 18.36 9.67 -2.41
C MET A 104 17.35 10.80 -2.13
N SER A 105 16.08 10.46 -1.90
CA SER A 105 15.00 11.43 -1.69
C SER A 105 14.85 11.84 -0.22
N THR A 106 15.21 10.96 0.71
CA THR A 106 15.17 11.23 2.16
C THR A 106 16.52 11.79 2.63
N SER A 107 16.47 12.68 3.63
CA SER A 107 17.69 13.11 4.34
C SER A 107 18.44 11.90 4.90
N SER A 108 19.77 12.01 5.09
CA SER A 108 20.57 10.96 5.73
C SER A 108 19.85 10.44 6.98
N PRO A 109 19.76 9.12 7.21
CA PRO A 109 19.07 8.55 8.38
C PRO A 109 19.69 8.97 9.72
N THR A 110 20.86 9.63 9.70
CA THR A 110 21.54 10.22 10.86
C THR A 110 21.26 11.72 11.04
N SER A 111 20.40 12.31 10.20
CA SER A 111 20.09 13.73 10.24
C SER A 111 19.14 14.08 11.38
N PHE A 112 19.41 15.16 12.11
CA PHE A 112 18.48 15.67 13.13
C PHE A 112 17.15 16.14 12.51
N TYR A 113 17.14 16.53 11.23
CA TYR A 113 15.93 16.92 10.50
C TYR A 113 14.96 15.77 10.23
N THR A 114 15.36 14.51 10.47
CA THR A 114 14.43 13.36 10.47
C THR A 114 13.81 13.10 11.84
N LEU A 115 14.32 13.72 12.91
CA LEU A 115 13.77 13.59 14.27
C LEU A 115 12.70 14.64 14.58
N PHE A 116 12.75 15.79 13.92
CA PHE A 116 11.84 16.91 14.14
C PHE A 116 11.13 17.29 12.84
N ASP A 117 9.80 17.44 12.88
CA ASP A 117 9.01 18.00 11.79
C ASP A 117 8.65 19.47 12.05
N GLU A 118 7.98 20.12 11.10
CA GLU A 118 7.60 21.54 11.20
C GLU A 118 6.58 21.82 12.32
N TYR A 119 5.88 20.79 12.81
CA TYR A 119 4.88 20.89 13.87
C TYR A 119 5.40 20.50 15.25
N SER A 120 6.67 20.05 15.34
CA SER A 120 7.25 19.62 16.59
C SER A 120 7.41 20.82 17.54
N THR A 121 6.79 20.72 18.71
CA THR A 121 6.78 21.81 19.69
C THR A 121 7.91 21.62 20.69
N GLU A 122 8.95 22.46 20.61
CA GLU A 122 10.06 22.41 21.57
C GLU A 122 9.62 22.83 22.98
N ASP A 123 10.08 22.09 23.99
CA ASP A 123 10.03 22.53 25.38
C ASP A 123 10.73 23.90 25.51
N GLY A 124 10.00 24.93 25.90
CA GLY A 124 10.53 26.28 26.16
C GLY A 124 11.48 26.37 27.37
N ASP A 125 12.14 25.27 27.73
CA ASP A 125 12.92 25.07 28.96
C ASP A 125 14.13 26.03 29.06
N PHE A 126 14.70 26.50 27.94
CA PHE A 126 15.82 27.43 28.00
C PHE A 126 15.42 28.82 28.55
N VAL A 127 14.16 29.22 28.38
CA VAL A 127 13.63 30.48 28.95
C VAL A 127 13.10 30.25 30.36
N HIS A 128 12.72 29.01 30.70
CA HIS A 128 12.01 28.70 31.92
C HIS A 128 12.92 28.44 33.13
N LEU A 129 14.14 27.92 32.93
CA LEU A 129 15.13 27.76 34.00
C LEU A 129 15.58 29.10 34.62
N VAL A 130 15.37 30.23 33.92
CA VAL A 130 15.66 31.59 34.41
C VAL A 130 14.49 32.19 35.20
N LYS A 131 13.27 31.68 35.01
CA LYS A 131 12.05 32.12 35.73
C LYS A 131 11.51 30.96 36.56
N LYS A 132 12.23 30.64 37.63
CA LYS A 132 11.70 29.78 38.68
C LYS A 132 11.51 30.63 39.92
N GLU A 133 10.31 31.19 40.06
CA GLU A 133 9.58 31.40 41.32
C GLU A 133 8.26 32.14 41.02
N GLU A 134 7.19 31.64 41.65
CA GLU A 134 5.80 32.14 41.70
C GLU A 134 4.80 31.64 40.62
N ASP A 135 3.80 30.89 41.12
CA ASP A 135 2.53 30.45 40.51
C ASP A 135 2.48 30.44 38.99
N LYS A 136 3.13 29.44 38.37
CA LYS A 136 3.05 29.27 36.93
C LYS A 136 1.85 28.41 36.54
N PRO A 137 1.02 28.83 35.56
CA PRO A 137 0.06 27.95 34.92
C PRO A 137 0.76 26.73 34.32
N ILE A 138 0.02 25.62 34.20
CA ILE A 138 0.49 24.36 33.59
C ILE A 138 1.15 24.71 32.26
N ASP A 139 2.36 24.20 32.05
CA ASP A 139 3.09 24.44 30.82
C ASP A 139 2.32 23.89 29.62
N PRO A 140 2.37 24.58 28.46
CA PRO A 140 1.78 24.08 27.24
C PRO A 140 2.40 22.73 26.87
N ILE A 141 1.59 21.85 26.26
CA ILE A 141 2.05 20.54 25.79
C ILE A 141 3.16 20.72 24.74
N SER A 142 4.23 19.94 24.91
CA SER A 142 5.45 19.96 24.10
C SER A 142 5.85 18.53 23.75
N ASP A 143 6.58 18.37 22.65
CA ASP A 143 7.08 17.07 22.24
C ASP A 143 8.41 16.75 22.94
N ILE A 144 8.50 15.54 23.47
CA ILE A 144 9.74 14.99 24.03
C ILE A 144 10.43 14.17 22.96
N ASP A 145 11.69 14.50 22.65
CA ASP A 145 12.49 13.74 21.70
C ASP A 145 12.82 12.34 22.24
N ILE A 146 13.02 11.39 21.32
CA ILE A 146 13.26 9.98 21.70
C ILE A 146 14.56 9.81 22.50
N THR A 147 15.53 10.72 22.36
CA THR A 147 16.76 10.69 23.15
C THR A 147 16.47 11.04 24.60
N ARG A 148 15.72 12.12 24.85
CA ARG A 148 15.28 12.52 26.20
C ARG A 148 14.33 11.49 26.80
N ALA A 149 13.40 10.92 26.03
CA ALA A 149 12.54 9.82 26.49
C ALA A 149 13.37 8.59 26.91
N ASN A 150 14.36 8.19 26.10
CA ASN A 150 15.25 7.06 26.40
C ASN A 150 16.09 7.31 27.65
N VAL A 151 16.62 8.53 27.83
CA VAL A 151 17.30 8.92 29.06
C VAL A 151 16.35 8.86 30.25
N LEU A 152 15.16 9.46 30.17
CA LEU A 152 14.20 9.45 31.28
C LEU A 152 13.74 8.04 31.66
N MET A 153 13.58 7.15 30.69
CA MET A 153 13.07 5.80 30.90
C MET A 153 14.13 4.84 31.45
N PHE A 154 15.39 4.97 31.02
CA PHE A 154 16.47 4.03 31.35
C PHE A 154 17.56 4.60 32.25
N ASP A 155 17.52 5.89 32.60
CA ASP A 155 18.44 6.47 33.55
C ASP A 155 18.11 5.99 34.98
N SER A 156 18.93 5.04 35.44
CA SER A 156 18.90 4.43 36.77
C SER A 156 19.01 5.41 37.95
N ARG A 157 19.28 6.70 37.70
CA ARG A 157 19.36 7.74 38.75
C ARG A 157 18.02 8.05 39.42
N HIS A 158 16.89 7.67 38.83
CA HIS A 158 15.55 7.84 39.41
C HIS A 158 14.94 6.57 40.02
N ALA A 159 15.63 5.42 39.96
CA ALA A 159 15.11 4.12 40.41
C ALA A 159 15.35 3.82 41.91
N LYS A 160 15.30 4.84 42.79
CA LYS A 160 15.58 4.68 44.22
C LYS A 160 14.40 5.02 45.11
#